data_AF-A0A1Q5MSX9-F1
#
_entry.id   AF-A0A1Q5MSX9-F1
#
_cell.length_a   1.000
_cell.length_b   1.000
_cell.length_c   1.000
_cell.angle_alpha   90.00
_cell.angle_beta   90.00
_cell.angle_gamma   90.00
#
_symmetry.space_group_name_H-M   'P 1'
#
loop_
_entity.id
_entity.type
_entity.pdbx_description
1 polymer ?
#
loop_
_entity_poly.entity_id
_entity_poly.type
_entity_poly.pdbx_seq_one_letter_code
_entity_poly.pdbx_strand_id
1 'polypeptide(L)'
;MSQPADKTRRIITGKDSSGPVPVEYRFSHAPNGNRHLVVVFANLNAPDEYGMGGGILDDVQANVLWIRDLFDGANSYYLCKGMDFSVERSVAGLIARVMTSLALTPDDCTMFGSSKGGTAALWFGLKYGYRNIVSSVPQFRIGTFAAASMPDAARAMMGEVTQEKVHVLDSVLPDLVRGGPNPAAHVYLISSPQDRQFGIQVEPFLALLRGYQNFNFVFNDSPLISGHDKVTTRNIPAMVGLLHLLVAGLAPRIGAVRYGYEQPGRDTAAIDAFLAQTARAGVAECAAPVVLTPGVNERIPGNQVRFTGTAPGAVRVSLWENGKFLATPDVAPDGSWEWKRDTPWSRGRHVVRLFAVDANDCDSPRSEAVFVATDHAQAPAPNPARPPAPAPGPIPVPGPMPVQPAPPVQLSVSFPAPHQQVAGPVPRFAGFAPGAVRVDFHERGGLLGSCGVAADGGWVWESPWAWPQGEHYVEAVAVGAAGNASAWSAVPFTVVPVSGMNTYTVPAHGGHRGAGY
;
A
#
# COMPACT_ATOMS: atom_id res chain seq x y z
N MET A 1 5.48 -11.55 31.82
CA MET A 1 4.37 -11.18 30.92
C MET A 1 3.70 -9.96 31.50
N SER A 2 3.89 -8.80 30.88
CA SER A 2 3.17 -7.57 31.24
C SER A 2 1.68 -7.79 30.94
N GLN A 3 0.81 -7.53 31.92
CA GLN A 3 -0.63 -7.49 31.70
C GLN A 3 -0.92 -6.54 30.52
N PRO A 4 -1.82 -6.92 29.58
CA PRO A 4 -2.25 -5.97 28.56
C PRO A 4 -2.85 -4.77 29.28
N ALA A 5 -2.25 -3.59 29.08
CA ALA A 5 -2.80 -2.36 29.59
C ALA A 5 -4.24 -2.22 29.08
N ASP A 6 -5.17 -1.91 29.98
CA ASP A 6 -6.55 -1.64 29.64
C ASP A 6 -6.56 -0.48 28.63
N LYS A 7 -6.86 -0.81 27.36
CA LYS A 7 -6.79 0.14 26.23
C LYS A 7 -7.92 1.17 26.26
N THR A 8 -8.78 1.14 27.27
CA THR A 8 -9.96 1.97 27.33
C THR A 8 -9.61 3.37 27.82
N ARG A 9 -9.97 4.37 27.01
CA ARG A 9 -9.90 5.77 27.39
C ARG A 9 -10.72 6.03 28.66
N ARG A 10 -10.16 6.77 29.62
CA ARG A 10 -10.97 7.30 30.73
C ARG A 10 -11.99 8.30 30.16
N ILE A 11 -13.27 8.02 30.39
CA ILE A 11 -14.39 8.87 29.97
C ILE A 11 -14.93 9.65 31.17
N ILE A 12 -15.08 10.95 30.98
CA ILE A 12 -15.77 11.87 31.91
C ILE A 12 -17.11 12.22 31.27
N THR A 13 -18.21 12.04 31.99
CA THR A 13 -19.54 12.48 31.56
C THR A 13 -19.89 13.77 32.29
N GLY A 14 -20.43 14.74 31.58
CA GLY A 14 -20.77 16.05 32.15
C GLY A 14 -21.96 16.70 31.46
N LYS A 15 -22.41 17.79 32.08
CA LYS A 15 -23.47 18.67 31.57
C LYS A 15 -23.04 20.11 31.79
N ASP A 16 -22.94 20.88 30.72
CA ASP A 16 -22.63 22.30 30.80
C ASP A 16 -23.92 23.10 30.73
N SER A 17 -24.20 23.86 31.78
CA SER A 17 -25.40 24.71 31.90
C SER A 17 -25.07 26.20 31.84
N SER A 18 -23.89 26.54 31.30
CA SER A 18 -23.42 27.93 31.22
C SER A 18 -24.07 28.71 30.07
N GLY A 19 -24.66 28.01 29.10
CA GLY A 19 -25.41 28.60 27.99
C GLY A 19 -26.91 28.69 28.26
N PRO A 20 -27.69 29.25 27.30
CA PRO A 20 -29.14 29.31 27.38
C PRO A 20 -29.85 27.97 27.61
N VAL A 21 -29.29 26.87 27.08
CA VAL A 21 -29.78 25.51 27.32
C VAL A 21 -28.64 24.60 27.77
N PRO A 22 -28.90 23.65 28.68
CA PRO A 22 -27.86 22.72 29.09
C PRO A 22 -27.43 21.76 27.97
N VAL A 23 -26.13 21.49 27.86
CA VAL A 23 -25.55 20.58 26.86
C VAL A 23 -24.90 19.39 27.56
N GLU A 24 -25.36 18.18 27.23
CA GLU A 24 -24.74 16.92 27.70
C GLU A 24 -23.51 16.56 26.86
N TYR A 25 -22.42 16.17 27.52
CA TYR A 25 -21.19 15.80 26.85
C TYR A 25 -20.46 14.64 27.53
N ARG A 26 -19.59 13.99 26.76
CA ARG A 26 -18.51 13.14 27.26
C ARG A 26 -17.17 13.75 26.87
N PHE A 27 -16.16 13.54 27.68
CA PHE A 27 -14.82 14.02 27.44
C PHE A 27 -13.78 12.96 27.79
N SER A 28 -12.70 12.91 27.02
CA SER A 28 -11.53 12.10 27.29
C SER A 28 -10.27 12.87 26.95
N HIS A 29 -9.30 12.85 27.85
CA HIS A 29 -7.99 13.43 27.61
C HIS A 29 -7.21 12.67 26.54
N ALA A 30 -6.30 13.36 25.85
CA ALA A 30 -5.31 12.71 25.00
C ALA A 30 -4.42 11.76 25.84
N PRO A 31 -4.24 10.48 25.44
CA PRO A 31 -3.45 9.52 26.20
C PRO A 31 -2.01 9.97 26.54
N ASN A 32 -1.38 10.73 25.64
CA ASN A 32 0.00 11.24 25.80
C ASN A 32 0.07 12.78 25.81
N GLY A 33 -1.02 13.46 26.17
CA GLY A 33 -1.03 14.93 26.32
C GLY A 33 -0.95 15.73 25.01
N ASN A 34 -1.29 15.13 23.87
CA ASN A 34 -1.33 15.85 22.60
C ASN A 34 -2.29 17.06 22.67
N ARG A 35 -1.86 18.17 22.07
CA ARG A 35 -2.57 19.46 22.05
C ARG A 35 -3.49 19.56 20.84
N HIS A 36 -4.41 18.60 20.72
CA HIS A 36 -5.46 18.63 19.70
C HIS A 36 -6.80 18.27 20.33
N LEU A 37 -7.87 18.92 19.88
CA LEU A 37 -9.24 18.63 20.30
C LEU A 37 -10.06 18.12 19.11
N VAL A 38 -10.63 16.92 19.25
CA VAL A 38 -11.62 16.38 18.33
C VAL A 38 -12.99 16.56 18.95
N VAL A 39 -13.87 17.30 18.28
CA VAL A 39 -15.27 17.48 18.69
C VAL A 39 -16.12 16.56 17.83
N VAL A 40 -16.79 15.62 18.50
CA VAL A 40 -17.61 14.60 17.86
C VAL A 40 -19.08 14.93 18.05
N PHE A 41 -19.78 15.06 16.94
CA PHE A 41 -21.22 15.27 16.92
C PHE A 41 -21.94 13.93 16.73
N ALA A 42 -22.73 13.53 17.73
CA ALA A 42 -23.60 12.37 17.74
C ALA A 42 -24.65 12.38 16.61
N ASN A 43 -24.96 11.19 16.12
CA ASN A 43 -25.71 11.03 14.89
C ASN A 43 -27.21 10.83 15.12
N LEU A 44 -27.62 9.91 16.00
CA LEU A 44 -29.02 9.71 16.37
C LEU A 44 -29.17 9.40 17.88
N ASN A 45 -30.42 9.34 18.35
CA ASN A 45 -30.78 9.06 19.72
C ASN A 45 -30.90 7.54 20.00
N ALA A 46 -29.85 6.75 19.81
CA ALA A 46 -29.79 5.51 20.58
C ALA A 46 -29.45 5.83 22.05
N PRO A 47 -29.96 5.05 23.03
CA PRO A 47 -29.55 5.18 24.43
C PRO A 47 -28.01 5.14 24.51
N ASP A 48 -27.40 6.08 25.23
CA ASP A 48 -25.94 6.24 25.37
C ASP A 48 -25.14 6.55 24.09
N GLU A 49 -25.79 6.99 23.00
CA GLU A 49 -25.12 7.35 21.76
C GLU A 49 -24.51 8.76 21.81
N TYR A 50 -23.18 8.81 21.76
CA TYR A 50 -22.38 10.05 21.70
C TYR A 50 -21.69 10.24 20.34
N GLY A 51 -22.03 9.40 19.34
CA GLY A 51 -21.37 9.34 18.04
C GLY A 51 -20.00 8.66 18.12
N MET A 52 -19.81 7.53 17.42
CA MET A 52 -18.54 6.79 17.37
C MET A 52 -17.87 6.51 18.75
N GLY A 53 -18.65 6.52 19.84
CA GLY A 53 -18.17 6.35 21.22
C GLY A 53 -17.91 4.90 21.64
N GLY A 54 -18.04 3.93 20.72
CA GLY A 54 -17.80 2.50 20.97
C GLY A 54 -16.34 2.08 20.78
N GLY A 55 -15.39 2.92 21.21
CA GLY A 55 -13.95 2.64 21.14
C GLY A 55 -13.26 2.94 19.81
N ILE A 56 -14.00 3.41 18.78
CA ILE A 56 -13.43 3.76 17.45
C ILE A 56 -12.33 4.83 17.56
N LEU A 57 -12.40 5.69 18.58
CA LEU A 57 -11.47 6.79 18.79
C LEU A 57 -10.45 6.52 19.91
N ASP A 58 -10.40 5.30 20.44
CA ASP A 58 -9.53 4.97 21.59
C ASP A 58 -8.05 5.19 21.28
N ASP A 59 -7.61 4.77 20.09
CA ASP A 59 -6.22 4.90 19.65
C ASP A 59 -5.85 6.30 19.12
N VAL A 60 -6.84 7.19 18.91
CA VAL A 60 -6.60 8.56 18.44
C VAL A 60 -5.82 9.32 19.50
N GLN A 61 -4.71 9.97 19.15
CA GLN A 61 -3.86 10.67 20.13
C GLN A 61 -4.36 12.11 20.35
N ALA A 62 -5.61 12.32 20.77
CA ALA A 62 -6.20 13.66 20.94
C ALA A 62 -7.15 13.75 22.15
N ASN A 63 -7.42 14.97 22.62
CA ASN A 63 -8.56 15.21 23.49
C ASN A 63 -9.83 15.00 22.65
N VAL A 64 -10.83 14.33 23.21
CA VAL A 64 -12.07 14.07 22.49
C VAL A 64 -13.24 14.57 23.31
N LEU A 65 -14.02 15.46 22.72
CA LEU A 65 -15.26 15.99 23.27
C LEU A 65 -16.41 15.44 22.43
N TRP A 66 -17.23 14.57 23.00
CA TRP A 66 -18.46 14.13 22.37
C TRP A 66 -19.64 14.96 22.87
N ILE A 67 -20.44 15.49 21.95
CA ILE A 67 -21.61 16.30 22.28
C ILE A 67 -22.86 15.56 21.88
N ARG A 68 -23.74 15.33 22.85
CA ARG A 68 -25.03 14.68 22.61
C ARG A 68 -26.04 15.69 22.08
N ASP A 69 -26.81 15.31 21.08
CA ASP A 69 -27.93 16.11 20.60
C ASP A 69 -29.23 15.66 21.24
N LEU A 70 -29.37 15.94 22.53
CA LEU A 70 -30.56 15.63 23.30
C LEU A 70 -30.97 16.85 24.11
N PHE A 71 -31.92 17.61 23.58
CA PHE A 71 -32.43 18.83 24.20
C PHE A 71 -33.92 18.64 24.45
N ASP A 72 -34.28 18.59 25.74
CA ASP A 72 -35.64 18.31 26.20
C ASP A 72 -36.25 17.04 25.59
N GLY A 73 -35.44 15.98 25.48
CA GLY A 73 -35.85 14.66 25.03
C GLY A 73 -35.83 14.45 23.51
N ALA A 74 -35.42 15.43 22.71
CA ALA A 74 -35.40 15.33 21.25
C ALA A 74 -34.09 15.82 20.61
N ASN A 75 -33.85 15.38 19.38
CA ASN A 75 -32.78 15.92 18.54
C ASN A 75 -33.14 17.31 18.02
N SER A 76 -32.14 18.16 17.89
CA SER A 76 -32.26 19.56 17.48
C SER A 76 -31.38 19.93 16.28
N TYR A 77 -30.66 18.94 15.72
CA TYR A 77 -29.55 19.15 14.79
C TYR A 77 -28.43 20.02 15.38
N TYR A 78 -28.38 20.16 16.71
CA TYR A 78 -27.55 21.14 17.42
C TYR A 78 -27.86 22.61 17.07
N LEU A 79 -28.99 22.87 16.41
CA LEU A 79 -29.32 24.18 15.87
C LEU A 79 -30.37 24.89 16.74
N CYS A 80 -31.57 24.33 16.84
CA CYS A 80 -32.70 25.06 17.40
C CYS A 80 -33.76 24.19 18.05
N LYS A 81 -34.56 24.82 18.91
CA LYS A 81 -35.81 24.27 19.45
C LYS A 81 -36.92 25.31 19.27
N GLY A 82 -38.05 24.93 18.67
CA GLY A 82 -39.14 25.87 18.38
C GLY A 82 -38.70 27.10 17.58
N MET A 83 -37.77 26.93 16.63
CA MET A 83 -37.10 27.97 15.84
C MET A 83 -36.22 28.94 16.65
N ASP A 84 -36.00 28.70 17.95
CA ASP A 84 -34.98 29.40 18.74
C ASP A 84 -33.62 28.71 18.62
N PHE A 85 -32.64 29.43 18.07
CA PHE A 85 -31.27 28.98 17.85
C PHE A 85 -30.37 29.14 19.11
N SER A 86 -30.95 29.24 20.29
CA SER A 86 -30.24 29.23 21.58
C SER A 86 -29.51 27.91 21.86
N VAL A 87 -29.97 26.80 21.28
CA VAL A 87 -29.27 25.50 21.30
C VAL A 87 -27.89 25.60 20.67
N GLU A 88 -27.81 26.15 19.45
CA GLU A 88 -26.55 26.36 18.74
C GLU A 88 -25.54 27.15 19.58
N ARG A 89 -25.99 28.23 20.20
CA ARG A 89 -25.15 29.09 21.06
C ARG A 89 -24.60 28.34 22.28
N SER A 90 -25.40 27.44 22.85
CA SER A 90 -24.98 26.64 24.00
C SER A 90 -23.92 25.61 23.62
N VAL A 91 -24.11 24.94 22.48
CA VAL A 91 -23.13 23.98 21.92
C VAL A 91 -21.82 24.67 21.56
N ALA A 92 -21.87 25.80 20.84
CA ALA A 92 -20.69 26.60 20.52
C ALA A 92 -19.94 27.07 21.79
N GLY A 93 -20.70 27.51 22.80
CA GLY A 93 -20.14 27.92 24.09
C GLY A 93 -19.42 26.79 24.82
N LEU A 94 -20.00 25.59 24.84
CA LEU A 94 -19.34 24.41 25.42
C LEU A 94 -18.02 24.11 24.72
N ILE A 95 -18.01 24.05 23.39
CA ILE A 95 -16.79 23.78 22.61
C ILE A 95 -15.72 24.82 22.93
N ALA A 96 -16.08 26.11 22.91
CA ALA A 96 -15.14 27.20 23.20
C ALA A 96 -14.57 27.12 24.61
N ARG A 97 -15.39 26.79 25.62
CA ARG A 97 -14.93 26.60 27.02
C ARG A 97 -13.97 25.42 27.16
N VAL A 98 -14.29 24.28 26.55
CA VAL A 98 -13.41 23.10 26.59
C VAL A 98 -12.08 23.39 25.89
N MET A 99 -12.13 23.97 24.68
CA MET A 99 -10.95 24.39 23.93
C MET A 99 -10.08 25.35 24.76
N THR A 100 -10.67 26.39 25.36
CA THR A 100 -9.97 27.37 26.20
C THR A 100 -9.35 26.72 27.44
N SER A 101 -10.08 25.78 28.07
CA SER A 101 -9.58 25.06 29.26
C SER A 101 -8.40 24.14 28.95
N LEU A 102 -8.26 23.71 27.70
CA LEU A 102 -7.10 22.97 27.18
C LEU A 102 -5.99 23.90 26.66
N ALA A 103 -6.17 25.22 26.77
CA ALA A 103 -5.30 26.24 26.19
C ALA A 103 -5.09 26.05 24.67
N LEU A 104 -6.14 25.65 23.95
CA LEU A 104 -6.12 25.44 22.51
C LEU A 104 -6.78 26.59 21.76
N THR A 105 -6.52 26.65 20.46
CA THR A 105 -7.13 27.58 19.51
C THR A 105 -8.02 26.82 18.51
N PRO A 106 -8.84 27.51 17.71
CA PRO A 106 -9.61 26.86 16.65
C PRO A 106 -8.74 26.11 15.62
N ASP A 107 -7.46 26.47 15.51
CA ASP A 107 -6.48 25.78 14.66
C ASP A 107 -6.10 24.39 15.15
N ASP A 108 -6.23 24.15 16.45
CA ASP A 108 -5.90 22.88 17.12
C ASP A 108 -7.12 21.96 17.23
N CYS A 109 -8.17 22.22 16.44
CA CYS A 109 -9.45 21.55 16.56
C CYS A 109 -9.88 20.84 15.27
N THR A 110 -10.54 19.68 15.44
CA THR A 110 -11.24 18.96 14.37
C THR A 110 -12.71 18.78 14.72
N MET A 111 -13.60 19.32 13.89
CA MET A 111 -15.02 19.01 13.93
C MET A 111 -15.27 17.72 13.15
N PHE A 112 -15.90 16.74 13.79
CA PHE A 112 -15.99 15.38 13.28
C PHE A 112 -17.42 14.83 13.44
N GLY A 113 -17.98 14.30 12.36
CA GLY A 113 -19.29 13.68 12.42
C GLY A 113 -19.73 13.04 11.10
N SER A 114 -20.82 12.28 11.19
CA SER A 114 -21.50 11.71 10.04
C SER A 114 -22.98 12.06 10.06
N SER A 115 -23.64 12.06 8.90
CA SER A 115 -25.08 12.35 8.74
C SER A 115 -25.47 13.63 9.50
N LYS A 116 -26.37 13.58 10.48
CA LYS A 116 -26.73 14.77 11.29
C LYS A 116 -25.50 15.40 11.96
N GLY A 117 -24.59 14.56 12.47
CA GLY A 117 -23.32 15.01 13.03
C GLY A 117 -22.36 15.58 11.98
N GLY A 118 -22.42 15.11 10.73
CA GLY A 118 -21.67 15.68 9.61
C GLY A 118 -22.15 17.08 9.26
N THR A 119 -23.47 17.29 9.24
CA THR A 119 -24.09 18.62 9.12
C THR A 119 -23.61 19.56 10.22
N ALA A 120 -23.59 19.09 11.47
CA ALA A 120 -23.08 19.88 12.60
C ALA A 120 -21.58 20.16 12.46
N ALA A 121 -20.77 19.19 12.04
CA ALA A 121 -19.34 19.39 11.85
C ALA A 121 -19.06 20.49 10.81
N LEU A 122 -19.78 20.49 9.68
CA LEU A 122 -19.72 21.58 8.70
C LEU A 122 -20.20 22.90 9.29
N TRP A 123 -21.37 22.93 9.92
CA TRP A 123 -21.95 24.13 10.49
C TRP A 123 -21.02 24.80 11.49
N PHE A 124 -20.60 24.07 12.54
CA PHE A 124 -19.76 24.64 13.58
C PHE A 124 -18.35 24.94 13.08
N GLY A 125 -17.78 24.06 12.25
CA GLY A 125 -16.43 24.26 11.71
C GLY A 125 -16.32 25.53 10.85
N LEU A 126 -17.30 25.76 9.98
CA LEU A 126 -17.31 26.91 9.09
C LEU A 126 -17.73 28.19 9.81
N LYS A 127 -18.81 28.16 10.61
CA LYS A 127 -19.34 29.36 11.28
C LYS A 127 -18.45 29.89 12.40
N TYR A 128 -17.78 29.00 13.15
CA TYR A 128 -16.98 29.37 14.33
C TYR A 128 -15.46 29.26 14.10
N GLY A 129 -15.03 29.01 12.86
CA GLY A 129 -13.61 29.16 12.49
C GLY A 129 -12.70 28.00 12.88
N TYR A 130 -13.22 26.79 13.13
CA TYR A 130 -12.37 25.62 13.43
C TYR A 130 -11.66 25.13 12.18
N ARG A 131 -10.36 24.82 12.30
CA ARG A 131 -9.49 24.56 11.15
C ARG A 131 -9.82 23.29 10.41
N ASN A 132 -10.13 22.20 11.10
CA ASN A 132 -10.32 20.90 10.48
C ASN A 132 -11.78 20.46 10.56
N ILE A 133 -12.33 19.98 9.45
CA ILE A 133 -13.71 19.51 9.34
C ILE A 133 -13.73 18.18 8.60
N VAL A 134 -14.19 17.13 9.26
CA VAL A 134 -14.42 15.82 8.66
C VAL A 134 -15.90 15.50 8.76
N SER A 135 -16.57 15.52 7.60
CA SER A 135 -18.01 15.39 7.50
C SER A 135 -18.37 14.25 6.56
N SER A 136 -18.96 13.18 7.09
CA SER A 136 -19.46 12.06 6.29
C SER A 136 -20.95 12.21 6.03
N VAL A 137 -21.39 12.10 4.78
CA VAL A 137 -22.80 12.08 4.33
C VAL A 137 -23.73 13.11 4.99
N PRO A 138 -23.36 14.40 5.08
CA PRO A 138 -24.16 15.41 5.77
C PRO A 138 -25.49 15.67 5.07
N GLN A 139 -26.52 16.03 5.84
CA GLN A 139 -27.75 16.62 5.33
C GLN A 139 -27.61 18.14 5.19
N PHE A 140 -27.71 18.66 3.98
CA PHE A 140 -27.82 20.11 3.74
C PHE A 140 -29.25 20.62 3.85
N ARG A 141 -30.24 19.83 3.42
CA ARG A 141 -31.67 20.14 3.53
C ARG A 141 -32.23 19.56 4.82
N ILE A 142 -31.92 20.25 5.92
CA ILE A 142 -32.22 19.82 7.30
C ILE A 142 -33.73 19.74 7.54
N GLY A 143 -34.48 20.76 7.16
CA GLY A 143 -35.93 20.84 7.37
C GLY A 143 -36.68 19.74 6.63
N THR A 144 -36.37 19.54 5.35
CA THR A 144 -36.96 18.49 4.51
C THR A 144 -36.65 17.11 5.08
N PHE A 145 -35.38 16.86 5.44
CA PHE A 145 -35.00 15.57 6.01
C PHE A 145 -35.67 15.32 7.37
N ALA A 146 -35.64 16.30 8.26
CA ALA A 146 -36.25 16.17 9.58
C ALA A 146 -37.76 15.90 9.47
N ALA A 147 -38.47 16.65 8.64
CA ALA A 147 -39.91 16.46 8.44
C ALA A 147 -40.26 15.07 7.88
N ALA A 148 -39.44 14.56 6.95
CA ALA A 148 -39.71 13.28 6.28
C ALA A 148 -39.23 12.05 7.07
N SER A 149 -38.14 12.18 7.83
CA SER A 149 -37.40 11.03 8.39
C SER A 149 -37.17 11.11 9.90
N MET A 150 -37.40 12.26 10.55
CA MET A 150 -37.22 12.45 11.99
C MET A 150 -38.36 13.31 12.58
N PRO A 151 -39.62 12.82 12.59
CA PRO A 151 -40.79 13.64 12.92
C PRO A 151 -40.74 14.23 14.34
N ASP A 152 -40.11 13.55 15.29
CA ASP A 152 -39.93 14.06 16.66
C ASP A 152 -38.92 15.20 16.70
N ALA A 153 -37.82 15.09 15.96
CA ALA A 153 -36.85 16.18 15.80
C ALA A 153 -37.48 17.36 15.05
N ALA A 154 -38.26 17.10 14.00
CA ALA A 154 -38.99 18.14 13.28
C ALA A 154 -39.92 18.94 14.19
N ARG A 155 -40.72 18.25 15.02
CA ARG A 155 -41.61 18.89 16.02
C ARG A 155 -40.82 19.63 17.09
N ALA A 156 -39.70 19.09 17.57
CA ALA A 156 -38.86 19.78 18.55
C ALA A 156 -38.22 21.04 17.98
N MET A 157 -37.70 20.97 16.75
CA MET A 157 -37.03 22.08 16.08
C MET A 157 -38.00 23.16 15.62
N MET A 158 -39.18 22.81 15.09
CA MET A 158 -40.11 23.75 14.46
C MET A 158 -41.32 24.10 15.32
N GLY A 159 -41.63 23.31 16.36
CA GLY A 159 -42.94 23.32 17.00
C GLY A 159 -43.98 22.77 16.02
N GLU A 160 -44.95 23.60 15.62
CA GLU A 160 -45.77 23.30 14.45
C GLU A 160 -44.91 23.26 13.18
N VAL A 161 -44.94 22.13 12.47
CA VAL A 161 -44.17 21.89 11.24
C VAL A 161 -44.89 22.52 10.06
N THR A 162 -44.35 23.61 9.54
CA THR A 162 -44.88 24.33 8.37
C THR A 162 -43.86 24.34 7.22
N GLN A 163 -44.33 24.50 5.99
CA GLN A 163 -43.46 24.60 4.81
C GLN A 163 -42.47 25.77 4.90
N GLU A 164 -42.89 26.89 5.49
CA GLU A 164 -42.03 28.04 5.75
C GLU A 164 -40.85 27.66 6.67
N LYS A 165 -41.13 27.01 7.81
CA LYS A 165 -40.07 26.60 8.75
C LYS A 165 -39.16 25.53 8.17
N VAL A 166 -39.72 24.59 7.39
CA VAL A 166 -38.93 23.62 6.62
C VAL A 166 -37.95 24.34 5.69
N HIS A 167 -38.43 25.34 4.94
CA HIS A 167 -37.61 26.11 4.03
C HIS A 167 -36.51 26.91 4.74
N VAL A 168 -36.83 27.52 5.88
CA VAL A 168 -35.83 28.21 6.73
C VAL A 168 -34.72 27.23 7.12
N LEU A 169 -35.06 26.07 7.66
CA LEU A 169 -34.07 25.08 8.09
C LEU A 169 -33.27 24.47 6.92
N ASP A 170 -33.89 24.30 5.76
CA ASP A 170 -33.21 23.85 4.55
C ASP A 170 -32.18 24.84 4.01
N SER A 171 -32.33 26.12 4.35
CA SER A 171 -31.45 27.19 3.86
C SER A 171 -30.23 27.41 4.76
N VAL A 172 -30.31 27.01 6.03
CA VAL A 172 -29.28 27.24 7.07
C VAL A 172 -27.87 26.86 6.60
N LEU A 173 -27.62 25.57 6.29
CA LEU A 173 -26.29 25.14 5.88
C LEU A 173 -25.90 25.60 4.46
N PRO A 174 -26.77 25.50 3.43
CA PRO A 174 -26.46 26.01 2.10
C PRO A 174 -26.07 27.49 2.07
N ASP A 175 -26.78 28.34 2.83
CA ASP A 175 -26.51 29.78 2.88
C ASP A 175 -25.19 30.08 3.60
N LEU A 176 -24.89 29.35 4.68
CA LEU A 176 -23.59 29.44 5.33
C LEU A 176 -22.46 29.09 4.35
N VAL A 177 -22.55 27.95 3.66
CA VAL A 177 -21.50 27.52 2.74
C VAL A 177 -21.36 28.50 1.57
N ARG A 178 -22.48 29.01 1.03
CA ARG A 178 -22.48 30.02 -0.03
C ARG A 178 -21.82 31.34 0.39
N GLY A 179 -21.94 31.71 1.67
CA GLY A 179 -21.24 32.88 2.24
C GLY A 179 -19.72 32.71 2.32
N GLY A 180 -19.18 31.50 2.21
CA GLY A 180 -17.75 31.20 2.25
C GLY A 180 -17.00 31.60 3.53
N PRO A 181 -17.57 31.51 4.75
CA PRO A 181 -16.85 31.82 5.98
C PRO A 181 -15.73 30.79 6.21
N ASN A 182 -14.68 31.19 6.95
CA ASN A 182 -13.53 30.31 7.23
C ASN A 182 -12.89 29.68 5.97
N PRO A 183 -12.46 30.48 4.97
CA PRO A 183 -11.96 29.97 3.69
C PRO A 183 -10.69 29.11 3.80
N ALA A 184 -9.98 29.22 4.93
CA ALA A 184 -8.76 28.47 5.21
C ALA A 184 -9.03 27.12 5.90
N ALA A 185 -10.30 26.75 6.11
CA ALA A 185 -10.68 25.45 6.65
C ALA A 185 -10.20 24.29 5.77
N HIS A 186 -9.89 23.17 6.42
CA HIS A 186 -9.60 21.88 5.80
C HIS A 186 -10.89 21.06 5.84
N VAL A 187 -11.58 21.00 4.71
CA VAL A 187 -12.89 20.36 4.59
C VAL A 187 -12.72 19.01 3.91
N TYR A 188 -12.99 17.94 4.64
CA TYR A 188 -12.99 16.57 4.14
C TYR A 188 -14.42 16.05 4.14
N LEU A 189 -15.02 16.07 2.96
CA LEU A 189 -16.38 15.61 2.75
C LEU A 189 -16.36 14.19 2.20
N ILE A 190 -17.05 13.28 2.88
CA ILE A 190 -17.09 11.87 2.55
C ILE A 190 -18.51 11.50 2.13
N SER A 191 -18.66 10.76 1.03
CA SER A 191 -19.96 10.29 0.57
C SER A 191 -19.85 9.00 -0.25
N SER A 192 -20.96 8.54 -0.82
CA SER A 192 -21.04 7.31 -1.61
C SER A 192 -22.14 7.43 -2.65
N PRO A 193 -21.94 6.93 -3.89
CA PRO A 193 -22.99 6.89 -4.90
C PRO A 193 -24.10 5.90 -4.54
N GLN A 194 -23.83 4.92 -3.66
CA GLN A 194 -24.84 3.99 -3.16
C GLN A 194 -25.74 4.63 -2.09
N ASP A 195 -25.40 5.83 -1.60
CA ASP A 195 -26.25 6.56 -0.67
C ASP A 195 -27.41 7.23 -1.42
N ARG A 196 -28.64 6.79 -1.15
CA ARG A 196 -29.85 7.39 -1.72
C ARG A 196 -30.02 8.87 -1.36
N GLN A 197 -29.42 9.31 -0.25
CA GLN A 197 -29.46 10.72 0.15
C GLN A 197 -28.50 11.59 -0.65
N PHE A 198 -27.45 11.04 -1.28
CA PHE A 198 -26.39 11.79 -1.94
C PHE A 198 -26.91 12.84 -2.94
N GLY A 199 -27.77 12.41 -3.87
CA GLY A 199 -28.30 13.28 -4.93
C GLY A 199 -29.20 14.42 -4.42
N ILE A 200 -29.69 14.33 -3.18
CA ILE A 200 -30.57 15.33 -2.57
C ILE A 200 -29.79 16.21 -1.59
N GLN A 201 -28.94 15.59 -0.79
CA GLN A 201 -28.33 16.19 0.39
C GLN A 201 -26.91 16.71 0.15
N VAL A 202 -26.17 16.15 -0.81
CA VAL A 202 -24.75 16.48 -0.98
C VAL A 202 -24.47 17.01 -2.38
N GLU A 203 -24.81 16.25 -3.42
CA GLU A 203 -24.48 16.55 -4.81
C GLU A 203 -24.87 17.99 -5.23
N PRO A 204 -26.07 18.51 -4.91
CA PRO A 204 -26.47 19.86 -5.34
C PRO A 204 -25.62 20.99 -4.73
N PHE A 205 -24.93 20.71 -3.62
CA PHE A 205 -24.20 21.71 -2.84
C PHE A 205 -22.69 21.57 -2.95
N LEU A 206 -22.18 20.49 -3.58
CA LEU A 206 -20.74 20.24 -3.74
C LEU A 206 -19.97 21.40 -4.36
N ALA A 207 -20.58 22.09 -5.35
CA ALA A 207 -19.94 23.22 -6.01
C ALA A 207 -19.66 24.39 -5.06
N LEU A 208 -20.49 24.58 -4.02
CA LEU A 208 -20.32 25.66 -3.04
C LEU A 208 -19.07 25.47 -2.17
N LEU A 209 -18.61 24.23 -1.98
CA LEU A 209 -17.44 23.91 -1.17
C LEU A 209 -16.11 24.05 -1.93
N ARG A 210 -16.14 24.24 -3.26
CA ARG A 210 -14.91 24.35 -4.06
C ARG A 210 -14.11 25.63 -3.80
N GLY A 211 -14.72 26.64 -3.18
CA GLY A 211 -14.05 27.90 -2.83
C GLY A 211 -13.11 27.79 -1.61
N TYR A 212 -13.16 26.69 -0.86
CA TYR A 212 -12.30 26.48 0.30
C TYR A 212 -10.90 26.04 -0.11
N GLN A 213 -9.88 26.62 0.51
CA GLN A 213 -8.48 26.43 0.12
C GLN A 213 -8.00 24.97 0.20
N ASN A 214 -8.59 24.17 1.10
CA ASN A 214 -8.30 22.75 1.25
C ASN A 214 -9.61 21.95 1.33
N PHE A 215 -10.39 21.99 0.25
CA PHE A 215 -11.55 21.11 0.07
C PHE A 215 -11.13 19.77 -0.53
N ASN A 216 -11.62 18.69 0.09
CA ASN A 216 -11.38 17.31 -0.30
C ASN A 216 -12.71 16.57 -0.33
N PHE A 217 -12.92 15.78 -1.38
CA PHE A 217 -14.12 14.97 -1.56
C PHE A 217 -13.73 13.50 -1.74
N VAL A 218 -14.17 12.65 -0.82
CA VAL A 218 -13.87 11.22 -0.80
C VAL A 218 -15.15 10.45 -1.09
N PHE A 219 -15.17 9.73 -2.21
CA PHE A 219 -16.36 9.05 -2.71
C PHE A 219 -16.17 7.53 -2.67
N ASN A 220 -16.78 6.87 -1.69
CA ASN A 220 -16.68 5.43 -1.52
C ASN A 220 -17.74 4.72 -2.36
N ASP A 221 -17.28 4.01 -3.38
CA ASP A 221 -18.06 3.26 -4.36
C ASP A 221 -18.16 1.76 -4.04
N SER A 222 -17.88 1.38 -2.79
CA SER A 222 -17.90 -0.02 -2.37
C SER A 222 -19.25 -0.67 -2.70
N PRO A 223 -19.25 -1.83 -3.40
CA PRO A 223 -20.48 -2.56 -3.68
C PRO A 223 -21.13 -3.11 -2.40
N LEU A 224 -20.42 -3.03 -1.26
CA LEU A 224 -20.89 -3.47 0.05
C LEU A 224 -21.56 -2.35 0.86
N ILE A 225 -21.68 -1.14 0.30
CA ILE A 225 -22.53 -0.08 0.85
C ILE A 225 -23.96 -0.34 0.37
N SER A 226 -24.80 -0.85 1.26
CA SER A 226 -26.20 -1.17 0.97
C SER A 226 -27.19 -0.04 1.32
N GLY A 227 -26.72 1.05 1.91
CA GLY A 227 -27.55 2.15 2.40
C GLY A 227 -26.77 3.22 3.15
N HIS A 228 -27.47 4.30 3.52
CA HIS A 228 -26.91 5.49 4.16
C HIS A 228 -26.14 5.17 5.47
N ASP A 229 -26.67 4.26 6.29
CA ASP A 229 -26.03 3.81 7.53
C ASP A 229 -24.67 3.15 7.27
N LYS A 230 -24.55 2.41 6.15
CA LYS A 230 -23.32 1.68 5.79
C LYS A 230 -22.22 2.56 5.23
N VAL A 231 -22.55 3.73 4.69
CA VAL A 231 -21.54 4.64 4.14
C VAL A 231 -20.52 4.99 5.22
N THR A 232 -21.00 5.40 6.40
CA THR A 232 -20.10 5.78 7.51
C THR A 232 -19.29 4.58 7.99
N THR A 233 -19.93 3.43 8.26
CA THR A 233 -19.22 2.24 8.75
C THR A 233 -18.09 1.81 7.80
N ARG A 234 -18.31 1.89 6.49
CA ARG A 234 -17.32 1.56 5.46
C ARG A 234 -16.22 2.61 5.31
N ASN A 235 -16.48 3.85 5.73
CA ASN A 235 -15.53 4.94 5.72
C ASN A 235 -14.79 5.11 7.05
N ILE A 236 -15.13 4.38 8.13
CA ILE A 236 -14.43 4.49 9.44
C ILE A 236 -12.90 4.43 9.30
N PRO A 237 -12.29 3.46 8.57
CA PRO A 237 -10.84 3.41 8.46
C PRO A 237 -10.24 4.67 7.81
N ALA A 238 -10.88 5.19 6.76
CA ALA A 238 -10.43 6.41 6.09
C ALA A 238 -10.63 7.65 6.97
N MET A 239 -11.76 7.75 7.67
CA MET A 239 -12.09 8.83 8.60
C MET A 239 -11.11 8.87 9.78
N VAL A 240 -10.82 7.73 10.39
CA VAL A 240 -9.90 7.62 11.53
C VAL A 240 -8.46 7.82 11.09
N GLY A 241 -8.04 7.26 9.95
CA GLY A 241 -6.72 7.51 9.37
C GLY A 241 -6.49 9.01 9.08
N LEU A 242 -7.48 9.67 8.50
CA LEU A 242 -7.47 11.12 8.32
C LEU A 242 -7.39 11.85 9.66
N LEU A 243 -8.14 11.42 10.66
CA LEU A 243 -8.10 12.02 11.99
C LEU A 243 -6.71 11.91 12.62
N HIS A 244 -6.02 10.77 12.49
CA HIS A 244 -4.64 10.61 12.94
C HIS A 244 -3.69 11.60 12.27
N LEU A 245 -3.84 11.83 10.96
CA LEU A 245 -3.04 12.83 10.23
C LEU A 245 -3.30 14.23 10.79
N LEU A 246 -4.57 14.63 10.90
CA LEU A 246 -4.95 15.97 11.37
C LEU A 246 -4.47 16.23 12.80
N VAL A 247 -4.61 15.24 13.68
CA VAL A 247 -4.14 15.28 15.08
C VAL A 247 -2.61 15.35 15.17
N ALA A 248 -1.89 14.88 14.16
CA ALA A 248 -0.44 15.04 14.03
C ALA A 248 -0.03 16.35 13.34
N GLY A 249 -0.99 17.24 13.03
CA GLY A 249 -0.75 18.49 12.31
C GLY A 249 -0.56 18.32 10.79
N LEU A 250 -0.86 17.13 10.25
CA LEU A 250 -0.79 16.84 8.83
C LEU A 250 -2.17 17.03 8.19
N ALA A 251 -2.31 18.07 7.38
CA ALA A 251 -3.55 18.39 6.66
C ALA A 251 -3.43 18.00 5.18
N PRO A 252 -3.73 16.73 4.81
CA PRO A 252 -3.55 16.27 3.44
C PRO A 252 -4.47 17.00 2.45
N ARG A 253 -3.95 17.29 1.26
CA ARG A 253 -4.72 17.79 0.10
C ARG A 253 -4.94 16.62 -0.85
N ILE A 254 -5.96 15.82 -0.54
CA ILE A 254 -6.34 14.61 -1.28
C ILE A 254 -7.07 14.97 -2.59
N GLY A 255 -7.78 16.10 -2.62
CA GLY A 255 -8.62 16.50 -3.75
C GLY A 255 -9.91 15.68 -3.82
N ALA A 256 -10.40 15.42 -5.03
CA ALA A 256 -11.56 14.58 -5.27
C ALA A 256 -11.10 13.16 -5.65
N VAL A 257 -11.42 12.18 -4.81
CA VAL A 257 -11.01 10.78 -4.99
C VAL A 257 -12.20 9.83 -4.90
N ARG A 258 -12.12 8.73 -5.63
CA ARG A 258 -13.07 7.61 -5.56
C ARG A 258 -12.32 6.36 -5.09
N TYR A 259 -12.93 5.56 -4.23
CA TYR A 259 -12.35 4.29 -3.75
C TYR A 259 -13.46 3.27 -3.44
N GLY A 260 -13.14 2.11 -2.84
CA GLY A 260 -14.13 1.07 -2.58
C GLY A 260 -14.21 0.05 -3.71
N TYR A 261 -13.06 -0.38 -4.22
CA TYR A 261 -12.97 -1.31 -5.35
C TYR A 261 -12.94 -2.78 -4.89
N GLU A 262 -13.58 -3.09 -3.77
CA GLU A 262 -13.61 -4.47 -3.27
C GLU A 262 -14.28 -5.40 -4.28
N GLN A 263 -13.77 -6.63 -4.38
CA GLN A 263 -14.30 -7.68 -5.24
C GLN A 263 -14.69 -8.88 -4.35
N PRO A 264 -15.88 -8.87 -3.71
CA PRO A 264 -16.25 -9.90 -2.74
C PRO A 264 -16.28 -11.33 -3.32
N GLY A 265 -16.46 -11.46 -4.64
CA GLY A 265 -16.44 -12.73 -5.36
C GLY A 265 -15.12 -13.02 -6.09
N ARG A 266 -14.02 -12.32 -5.77
CA ARG A 266 -12.72 -12.60 -6.37
C ARG A 266 -12.26 -14.01 -6.00
N ASP A 267 -11.85 -14.77 -7.01
CA ASP A 267 -11.27 -16.10 -6.81
C ASP A 267 -9.96 -16.02 -6.01
N THR A 268 -9.88 -16.78 -4.92
CA THR A 268 -8.71 -16.91 -4.04
C THR A 268 -8.00 -18.25 -4.18
N ALA A 269 -8.47 -19.17 -5.03
CA ALA A 269 -7.95 -20.54 -5.11
C ALA A 269 -6.44 -20.60 -5.35
N ALA A 270 -5.88 -19.67 -6.13
CA ALA A 270 -4.44 -19.61 -6.38
C ALA A 270 -3.62 -19.28 -5.12
N ILE A 271 -4.06 -18.31 -4.31
CA ILE A 271 -3.36 -17.98 -3.06
C ILE A 271 -3.60 -19.05 -2.00
N ASP A 272 -4.80 -19.65 -1.96
CA ASP A 272 -5.12 -20.75 -1.06
C ASP A 272 -4.25 -21.98 -1.36
N ALA A 273 -4.04 -22.31 -2.64
CA ALA A 273 -3.13 -23.38 -3.05
C ALA A 273 -1.67 -23.07 -2.67
N PHE A 274 -1.20 -21.84 -2.91
CA PHE A 274 0.15 -21.41 -2.51
C PHE A 274 0.35 -21.51 -0.99
N LEU A 275 -0.62 -21.02 -0.20
CA LEU A 275 -0.55 -21.07 1.25
C LEU A 275 -0.66 -22.50 1.77
N ALA A 276 -1.48 -23.36 1.15
CA ALA A 276 -1.56 -24.78 1.51
C ALA A 276 -0.23 -25.52 1.25
N GLN A 277 0.48 -25.17 0.17
CA GLN A 277 1.80 -25.75 -0.16
C GLN A 277 2.91 -25.23 0.75
N THR A 278 2.83 -23.97 1.20
CA THR A 278 3.93 -23.30 1.93
C THR A 278 3.70 -23.18 3.43
N ALA A 279 2.49 -23.45 3.93
CA ALA A 279 2.18 -23.42 5.36
C ALA A 279 2.87 -24.58 6.08
N ARG A 280 3.80 -24.22 6.96
CA ARG A 280 4.58 -25.16 7.78
C ARG A 280 3.78 -25.62 9.00
N ALA A 281 2.79 -26.49 8.80
CA ALA A 281 2.12 -27.16 9.91
C ALA A 281 2.86 -28.47 10.24
N GLY A 282 3.56 -28.52 11.37
CA GLY A 282 4.09 -29.78 11.95
C GLY A 282 5.27 -30.41 11.21
N VAL A 283 6.12 -29.60 10.57
CA VAL A 283 7.33 -30.11 9.88
C VAL A 283 8.30 -30.71 10.91
N ALA A 284 8.69 -31.97 10.71
CA ALA A 284 9.71 -32.64 11.49
C ALA A 284 11.04 -31.86 11.39
N GLU A 285 11.81 -31.82 12.49
CA GLU A 285 13.06 -31.05 12.54
C GLU A 285 14.09 -31.63 11.56
N CYS A 286 14.44 -30.87 10.51
CA CYS A 286 15.44 -31.29 9.54
C CYS A 286 16.86 -31.09 10.07
N ALA A 287 17.74 -32.07 9.85
CA ALA A 287 19.13 -31.99 10.26
C ALA A 287 19.89 -30.93 9.46
N ALA A 288 20.76 -30.17 10.12
CA ALA A 288 21.62 -29.19 9.46
C ALA A 288 22.64 -29.89 8.54
N PRO A 289 22.93 -29.35 7.33
CA PRO A 289 23.95 -29.90 6.46
C PRO A 289 25.34 -29.77 7.08
N VAL A 290 26.16 -30.81 6.98
CA VAL A 290 27.55 -30.81 7.42
C VAL A 290 28.46 -30.54 6.24
N VAL A 291 29.42 -29.62 6.39
CA VAL A 291 30.46 -29.37 5.39
C VAL A 291 31.71 -30.16 5.79
N LEU A 292 32.16 -31.04 4.90
CA LEU A 292 33.37 -31.86 5.07
C LEU A 292 34.60 -31.17 4.46
N THR A 293 34.44 -30.56 3.29
CA THR A 293 35.44 -29.69 2.68
C THR A 293 34.78 -28.39 2.23
N PRO A 294 35.42 -27.22 2.37
CA PRO A 294 36.70 -27.00 3.05
C PRO A 294 36.59 -27.18 4.58
N GLY A 295 37.68 -27.61 5.21
CA GLY A 295 37.79 -27.70 6.66
C GLY A 295 37.80 -26.32 7.34
N VAL A 296 37.52 -26.30 8.65
CA VAL A 296 37.44 -25.05 9.42
C VAL A 296 38.77 -24.30 9.41
N ASN A 297 38.76 -23.08 8.87
CA ASN A 297 39.92 -22.21 8.63
C ASN A 297 41.02 -22.83 7.74
N GLU A 298 40.68 -23.82 6.92
CA GLU A 298 41.62 -24.44 5.98
C GLU A 298 42.13 -23.41 4.97
N ARG A 299 43.42 -23.49 4.62
CA ARG A 299 44.06 -22.63 3.62
C ARG A 299 44.16 -23.38 2.29
N ILE A 300 43.38 -22.98 1.30
CA ILE A 300 43.25 -23.66 0.01
C ILE A 300 43.49 -22.66 -1.13
N PRO A 301 44.16 -23.03 -2.23
CA PRO A 301 44.25 -22.15 -3.41
C PRO A 301 42.87 -21.75 -3.92
N GLY A 302 42.64 -20.46 -4.20
CA GLY A 302 41.30 -19.96 -4.54
C GLY A 302 40.64 -20.61 -5.77
N ASN A 303 41.43 -21.20 -6.67
CA ASN A 303 40.95 -21.93 -7.86
C ASN A 303 40.71 -23.44 -7.61
N GLN A 304 40.95 -23.93 -6.39
CA GLN A 304 40.81 -25.34 -6.01
C GLN A 304 39.77 -25.59 -4.92
N VAL A 305 39.14 -24.55 -4.37
CA VAL A 305 38.10 -24.69 -3.34
C VAL A 305 36.91 -25.46 -3.91
N ARG A 306 36.58 -26.56 -3.24
CA ARG A 306 35.44 -27.44 -3.52
C ARG A 306 34.70 -27.64 -2.21
N PHE A 307 33.38 -27.56 -2.28
CA PHE A 307 32.51 -27.85 -1.15
C PHE A 307 32.02 -29.29 -1.27
N THR A 308 32.25 -30.10 -0.25
CA THR A 308 31.62 -31.41 -0.11
C THR A 308 31.02 -31.55 1.27
N GLY A 309 29.95 -32.31 1.39
CA GLY A 309 29.26 -32.45 2.66
C GLY A 309 28.21 -33.54 2.69
N THR A 310 27.48 -33.62 3.81
CA THR A 310 26.33 -34.50 4.00
C THR A 310 25.10 -33.72 4.45
N ALA A 311 23.92 -34.10 3.96
CA ALA A 311 22.62 -33.55 4.32
C ALA A 311 21.55 -34.65 4.25
N PRO A 312 21.48 -35.58 5.22
CA PRO A 312 20.56 -36.70 5.17
C PRO A 312 19.10 -36.26 5.08
N GLY A 313 18.35 -36.83 4.14
CA GLY A 313 16.93 -36.52 3.91
C GLY A 313 16.67 -35.23 3.12
N ALA A 314 17.70 -34.43 2.86
CA ALA A 314 17.58 -33.26 2.00
C ALA A 314 17.58 -33.64 0.52
N VAL A 315 16.92 -32.83 -0.31
CA VAL A 315 17.00 -32.90 -1.77
C VAL A 315 17.95 -31.85 -2.36
N ARG A 316 18.21 -30.77 -1.62
CA ARG A 316 19.11 -29.68 -2.04
C ARG A 316 19.77 -28.99 -0.86
N VAL A 317 20.94 -28.40 -1.10
CA VAL A 317 21.61 -27.47 -0.18
C VAL A 317 21.68 -26.12 -0.86
N SER A 318 21.42 -25.04 -0.15
CA SER A 318 21.54 -23.67 -0.68
C SER A 318 22.67 -22.93 0.02
N LEU A 319 23.48 -22.15 -0.70
CA LEU A 319 24.71 -21.51 -0.20
C LEU A 319 24.71 -19.99 -0.43
N TRP A 320 25.22 -19.24 0.54
CA TRP A 320 25.38 -17.79 0.51
C TRP A 320 26.72 -17.34 1.09
N GLU A 321 27.27 -16.25 0.56
CA GLU A 321 28.39 -15.53 1.15
C GLU A 321 28.02 -14.05 1.27
N ASN A 322 28.20 -13.45 2.44
CA ASN A 322 27.93 -12.03 2.68
C ASN A 322 26.53 -11.57 2.24
N GLY A 323 25.52 -12.46 2.33
CA GLY A 323 24.15 -12.22 1.87
C GLY A 323 23.91 -12.41 0.37
N LYS A 324 24.97 -12.65 -0.43
CA LYS A 324 24.86 -12.97 -1.85
C LYS A 324 24.68 -14.47 -2.04
N PHE A 325 23.65 -14.85 -2.79
CA PHE A 325 23.43 -16.23 -3.20
C PHE A 325 24.58 -16.74 -4.06
N LEU A 326 25.05 -17.94 -3.76
CA LEU A 326 26.13 -18.60 -4.48
C LEU A 326 25.60 -19.71 -5.39
N ALA A 327 24.90 -20.69 -4.82
CA ALA A 327 24.42 -21.87 -5.54
C ALA A 327 23.40 -22.69 -4.74
N THR A 328 22.71 -23.60 -5.43
CA THR A 328 21.84 -24.62 -4.85
C THR A 328 22.20 -26.00 -5.43
N PRO A 329 23.28 -26.67 -4.97
CA PRO A 329 23.58 -28.04 -5.36
C PRO A 329 22.49 -29.03 -4.91
N ASP A 330 22.25 -30.02 -5.76
CA ASP A 330 21.41 -31.18 -5.43
C ASP A 330 22.11 -32.09 -4.42
N VAL A 331 21.30 -32.75 -3.59
CA VAL A 331 21.76 -33.76 -2.62
C VAL A 331 21.42 -35.14 -3.18
N ALA A 332 22.41 -36.03 -3.23
CA ALA A 332 22.22 -37.39 -3.69
C ALA A 332 21.38 -38.22 -2.70
N PRO A 333 20.78 -39.35 -3.12
CA PRO A 333 19.93 -40.17 -2.25
C PRO A 333 20.61 -40.69 -0.95
N ASP A 334 21.94 -40.78 -0.93
CA ASP A 334 22.72 -41.14 0.25
C ASP A 334 23.02 -39.96 1.20
N GLY A 335 22.53 -38.77 0.85
CA GLY A 335 22.73 -37.52 1.57
C GLY A 335 24.04 -36.79 1.20
N SER A 336 24.85 -37.31 0.28
CA SER A 336 26.08 -36.62 -0.15
C SER A 336 25.77 -35.45 -1.10
N TRP A 337 26.55 -34.38 -1.00
CA TRP A 337 26.44 -33.24 -1.93
C TRP A 337 27.81 -32.64 -2.22
N GLU A 338 27.92 -32.03 -3.39
CA GLU A 338 29.14 -31.42 -3.87
C GLU A 338 28.85 -30.15 -4.65
N TRP A 339 29.68 -29.13 -4.46
CA TRP A 339 29.62 -27.91 -5.24
C TRP A 339 31.01 -27.33 -5.48
N LYS A 340 31.24 -26.85 -6.70
CA LYS A 340 32.41 -26.06 -7.07
C LYS A 340 31.94 -24.78 -7.74
N ARG A 341 32.54 -23.66 -7.34
CA ARG A 341 32.31 -22.37 -7.98
C ARG A 341 33.07 -22.29 -9.31
N ASP A 342 32.42 -21.74 -10.35
CA ASP A 342 33.06 -21.53 -11.66
C ASP A 342 34.14 -20.45 -11.63
N THR A 343 33.88 -19.38 -10.86
CA THR A 343 34.86 -18.32 -10.63
C THR A 343 35.74 -18.65 -9.42
N PRO A 344 37.09 -18.55 -9.54
CA PRO A 344 37.98 -18.70 -8.39
C PRO A 344 37.65 -17.74 -7.25
N TRP A 345 37.90 -18.19 -6.02
CA TRP A 345 37.73 -17.38 -4.81
C TRP A 345 38.83 -16.32 -4.71
N SER A 346 38.44 -15.09 -4.35
CA SER A 346 39.40 -14.02 -4.05
C SER A 346 40.29 -14.41 -2.88
N ARG A 347 41.51 -13.87 -2.80
CA ARG A 347 42.37 -14.10 -1.63
C ARG A 347 41.73 -13.53 -0.37
N GLY A 348 41.65 -14.32 0.70
CA GLY A 348 41.14 -13.86 1.99
C GLY A 348 40.32 -14.90 2.74
N ARG A 349 39.76 -14.47 3.88
CA ARG A 349 38.85 -15.29 4.70
C ARG A 349 37.44 -15.22 4.11
N HIS A 350 36.84 -16.38 3.92
CA HIS A 350 35.48 -16.55 3.39
C HIS A 350 34.59 -17.25 4.41
N VAL A 351 33.34 -16.80 4.52
CA VAL A 351 32.31 -17.37 5.40
C VAL A 351 31.09 -17.69 4.55
N VAL A 352 30.88 -18.97 4.30
CA VAL A 352 29.77 -19.48 3.49
C VAL A 352 28.72 -20.05 4.43
N ARG A 353 27.51 -19.51 4.36
CA ARG A 353 26.33 -20.00 5.08
C ARG A 353 25.52 -20.92 4.19
N LEU A 354 25.02 -22.00 4.73
CA LEU A 354 24.19 -22.93 4.00
C LEU A 354 23.06 -23.52 4.84
N PHE A 355 21.97 -23.93 4.20
CA PHE A 355 20.95 -24.79 4.79
C PHE A 355 20.48 -25.80 3.76
N ALA A 356 19.92 -26.90 4.24
CA ALA A 356 19.37 -27.96 3.42
C ALA A 356 17.84 -27.89 3.38
N VAL A 357 17.27 -28.34 2.28
CA VAL A 357 15.81 -28.44 2.10
C VAL A 357 15.47 -29.86 1.71
N ASP A 358 14.49 -30.46 2.39
CA ASP A 358 13.97 -31.80 2.07
C ASP A 358 12.88 -31.76 0.97
N ALA A 359 12.36 -32.94 0.63
CA ALA A 359 11.29 -33.07 -0.37
C ALA A 359 9.94 -32.49 0.10
N ASN A 360 9.81 -32.12 1.38
CA ASN A 360 8.62 -31.54 2.00
C ASN A 360 8.80 -30.04 2.31
N ASP A 361 9.79 -29.38 1.69
CA ASP A 361 10.14 -27.96 1.90
C ASP A 361 10.44 -27.58 3.36
N CYS A 362 10.98 -28.54 4.12
CA CYS A 362 11.56 -28.30 5.43
C CYS A 362 12.95 -27.68 5.30
N ASP A 363 13.12 -26.44 5.77
CA ASP A 363 14.45 -25.83 5.89
C ASP A 363 15.16 -26.33 7.16
N SER A 364 16.38 -26.81 7.03
CA SER A 364 17.23 -27.14 8.17
C SER A 364 17.72 -25.87 8.91
N PRO A 365 18.25 -26.02 10.15
CA PRO A 365 19.13 -25.01 10.72
C PRO A 365 20.29 -24.69 9.78
N ARG A 366 20.83 -23.47 9.89
CA ARG A 366 21.95 -23.02 9.07
C ARG A 366 23.29 -23.55 9.60
N SER A 367 24.16 -23.93 8.68
CA SER A 367 25.56 -24.26 8.93
C SER A 367 26.48 -23.20 8.32
N GLU A 368 27.68 -23.06 8.89
CA GLU A 368 28.70 -22.14 8.39
C GLU A 368 29.99 -22.90 8.03
N ALA A 369 30.51 -22.64 6.84
CA ALA A 369 31.83 -23.07 6.39
C ALA A 369 32.76 -21.87 6.32
N VAL A 370 33.86 -21.94 7.06
CA VAL A 370 34.85 -20.88 7.16
C VAL A 370 36.17 -21.40 6.63
N PHE A 371 36.75 -20.73 5.63
CA PHE A 371 38.04 -21.10 5.06
C PHE A 371 38.83 -19.86 4.62
N VAL A 372 40.10 -20.04 4.27
CA VAL A 372 40.98 -18.97 3.79
C VAL A 372 41.48 -19.32 2.39
N ALA A 373 41.00 -18.58 1.39
CA ALA A 373 41.49 -18.70 0.03
C ALA A 373 42.88 -18.05 -0.10
N THR A 374 43.83 -18.83 -0.60
CA THR A 374 45.21 -18.41 -0.90
C THR A 374 45.39 -18.16 -2.40
N ASP A 375 46.59 -17.70 -2.79
CA ASP A 375 46.90 -17.44 -4.19
C ASP A 375 46.65 -18.68 -5.06
N HIS A 376 46.22 -18.46 -6.30
CA HIS A 376 45.87 -19.56 -7.20
C HIS A 376 47.07 -20.48 -7.44
N ALA A 377 46.83 -21.78 -7.39
CA ALA A 377 47.84 -22.76 -7.73
C ALA A 377 48.20 -22.61 -9.21
N GLN A 378 49.48 -22.42 -9.49
CA GLN A 378 50.02 -22.43 -10.86
C GLN A 378 50.03 -23.88 -11.37
N ALA A 379 49.70 -24.07 -12.65
CA ALA A 379 49.84 -25.38 -13.29
C ALA A 379 51.31 -25.83 -13.21
N PRO A 380 51.60 -27.12 -12.96
CA PRO A 380 52.98 -27.60 -12.98
C PRO A 380 53.62 -27.27 -14.33
N ALA A 381 54.81 -26.65 -14.28
CA ALA A 381 55.58 -26.37 -15.48
C ALA A 381 55.81 -27.69 -16.25
N PRO A 382 55.68 -27.72 -17.59
CA PRO A 382 56.01 -28.91 -18.36
C PRO A 382 57.46 -29.31 -18.07
N ASN A 383 57.68 -30.58 -17.70
CA ASN A 383 59.00 -31.14 -17.48
C ASN A 383 59.91 -30.87 -18.70
N PRO A 384 61.17 -30.47 -18.54
CA PRO A 384 62.06 -30.30 -19.68
C PRO A 384 62.35 -31.67 -20.30
N ALA A 385 61.78 -31.91 -21.49
CA ALA A 385 62.06 -33.08 -22.28
C ALA A 385 63.53 -33.09 -22.75
N ARG A 386 64.12 -34.29 -22.73
CA ARG A 386 65.41 -34.69 -23.33
C ARG A 386 65.64 -34.02 -24.71
N PRO A 387 66.88 -33.60 -25.05
CA PRO A 387 67.13 -32.90 -26.31
C PRO A 387 66.85 -33.80 -27.52
N PRO A 388 66.22 -33.28 -28.59
CA PRO A 388 65.93 -34.04 -29.78
C PRO A 388 67.18 -34.23 -30.65
N ALA A 389 67.26 -35.38 -31.32
CA ALA A 389 68.21 -35.67 -32.40
C ALA A 389 67.92 -34.80 -33.65
N PRO A 390 68.89 -34.61 -34.57
CA PRO A 390 68.75 -33.66 -35.67
C PRO A 390 67.72 -34.16 -36.70
N ALA A 391 66.84 -33.25 -37.11
CA ALA A 391 65.75 -33.50 -38.04
C ALA A 391 66.25 -33.67 -39.50
N PRO A 392 65.66 -34.58 -40.30
CA PRO A 392 65.58 -34.41 -41.73
C PRO A 392 64.49 -33.39 -42.11
N GLY A 393 64.65 -32.79 -43.30
CA GLY A 393 64.05 -31.53 -43.73
C GLY A 393 62.52 -31.45 -43.83
N PRO A 394 62.00 -30.26 -44.18
CA PRO A 394 60.62 -29.87 -43.93
C PRO A 394 59.64 -30.59 -44.86
N ILE A 395 58.74 -31.37 -44.27
CA ILE A 395 57.42 -31.62 -44.86
C ILE A 395 56.51 -30.49 -44.36
N PRO A 396 55.71 -29.82 -45.21
CA PRO A 396 54.78 -28.81 -44.74
C PRO A 396 53.67 -29.50 -43.95
N VAL A 397 53.71 -29.37 -42.63
CA VAL A 397 52.59 -29.70 -41.75
C VAL A 397 51.71 -28.46 -41.67
N PRO A 398 50.39 -28.54 -41.91
CA PRO A 398 49.50 -27.42 -41.66
C PRO A 398 49.60 -27.05 -40.18
N GLY A 399 49.85 -25.78 -39.87
CA GLY A 399 49.90 -25.31 -38.48
C GLY A 399 48.62 -25.64 -37.72
N PRO A 400 48.66 -25.77 -36.38
CA PRO A 400 47.44 -25.91 -35.60
C PRO A 400 46.55 -24.72 -35.90
N MET A 401 45.36 -25.00 -36.45
CA MET A 401 44.32 -24.01 -36.64
C MET A 401 44.14 -23.27 -35.31
N PRO A 402 44.14 -21.92 -35.27
CA PRO A 402 43.69 -21.22 -34.08
C PRO A 402 42.29 -21.74 -33.76
N VAL A 403 42.09 -22.22 -32.53
CA VAL A 403 40.73 -22.46 -32.03
C VAL A 403 40.11 -21.07 -31.94
N GLN A 404 39.46 -20.68 -33.02
CA GLN A 404 38.82 -19.38 -33.15
C GLN A 404 37.76 -19.32 -32.05
N PRO A 405 37.78 -18.29 -31.17
CA PRO A 405 36.72 -18.12 -30.20
C PRO A 405 35.39 -18.12 -30.96
N ALA A 406 34.44 -18.94 -30.52
CA ALA A 406 33.12 -19.01 -31.13
C ALA A 406 32.58 -17.57 -31.26
N PRO A 407 32.08 -17.17 -32.44
CA PRO A 407 31.63 -15.80 -32.65
C PRO A 407 30.59 -15.42 -31.58
N PRO A 408 30.63 -14.18 -31.04
CA PRO A 408 29.64 -13.74 -30.06
C PRO A 408 28.24 -13.84 -30.68
N VAL A 409 27.29 -14.39 -29.91
CA VAL A 409 25.89 -14.41 -30.34
C VAL A 409 25.38 -12.97 -30.44
N GLN A 410 24.55 -12.69 -31.44
CA GLN A 410 23.92 -11.38 -31.58
C GLN A 410 22.58 -11.37 -30.85
N LEU A 411 22.24 -10.26 -30.20
CA LEU A 411 20.95 -10.04 -29.56
C LEU A 411 20.32 -8.76 -30.12
N SER A 412 19.08 -8.87 -30.57
CA SER A 412 18.23 -7.73 -30.93
C SER A 412 16.95 -7.80 -30.13
N VAL A 413 16.57 -6.69 -29.47
CA VAL A 413 15.29 -6.53 -28.77
C VAL A 413 14.37 -5.73 -29.69
N SER A 414 13.26 -6.32 -30.12
CA SER A 414 12.29 -5.68 -31.02
C SER A 414 11.11 -5.07 -30.27
N PHE A 415 10.85 -5.52 -29.04
CA PHE A 415 9.81 -4.97 -28.19
C PHE A 415 10.17 -5.13 -26.70
N PRO A 416 9.98 -4.10 -25.86
CA PRO A 416 9.70 -2.71 -26.23
C PRO A 416 10.85 -2.12 -27.06
N ALA A 417 10.55 -1.22 -28.00
CA ALA A 417 11.57 -0.39 -28.63
C ALA A 417 12.13 0.62 -27.61
N PRO A 418 13.35 1.15 -27.80
CA PRO A 418 13.93 2.14 -26.91
C PRO A 418 12.99 3.35 -26.73
N HIS A 419 12.71 3.69 -25.46
CA HIS A 419 11.80 4.74 -24.99
C HIS A 419 10.33 4.55 -25.40
N GLN A 420 9.94 3.35 -25.81
CA GLN A 420 8.55 3.07 -26.14
C GLN A 420 7.65 3.12 -24.90
N GLN A 421 6.47 3.71 -25.06
CA GLN A 421 5.41 3.64 -24.06
C GLN A 421 4.65 2.32 -24.21
N VAL A 422 4.59 1.54 -23.14
CA VAL A 422 3.88 0.25 -23.09
C VAL A 422 2.73 0.32 -22.11
N ALA A 423 1.57 -0.16 -22.52
CA ALA A 423 0.39 -0.18 -21.68
C ALA A 423 0.47 -1.34 -20.67
N GLY A 424 0.30 -1.05 -19.37
CA GLY A 424 0.37 -2.05 -18.30
C GLY A 424 -0.81 -3.04 -18.28
N PRO A 425 -0.74 -4.16 -17.51
CA PRO A 425 0.18 -4.37 -16.39
C PRO A 425 1.42 -5.23 -16.66
N VAL A 426 1.49 -6.02 -17.75
CA VAL A 426 2.60 -6.97 -17.99
C VAL A 426 3.32 -6.64 -19.31
N PRO A 427 4.46 -5.91 -19.29
CA PRO A 427 5.25 -5.71 -20.49
C PRO A 427 5.82 -7.05 -20.95
N ARG A 428 5.59 -7.37 -22.23
CA ARG A 428 6.26 -8.45 -22.93
C ARG A 428 7.58 -7.92 -23.49
N PHE A 429 8.63 -8.74 -23.45
CA PHE A 429 9.86 -8.50 -24.19
C PHE A 429 9.94 -9.52 -25.32
N ALA A 430 10.32 -9.07 -26.51
CA ALA A 430 10.51 -9.92 -27.66
C ALA A 430 11.72 -9.48 -28.47
N GLY A 431 12.31 -10.43 -29.18
CA GLY A 431 13.46 -10.15 -30.01
C GLY A 431 13.99 -11.37 -30.74
N PHE A 432 15.21 -11.23 -31.23
CA PHE A 432 15.89 -12.20 -32.06
C PHE A 432 17.34 -12.39 -31.57
N ALA A 433 17.76 -13.64 -31.38
CA ALA A 433 19.09 -14.02 -30.91
C ALA A 433 19.56 -15.35 -31.54
N PRO A 434 19.91 -15.38 -32.83
CA PRO A 434 20.25 -16.61 -33.53
C PRO A 434 21.52 -17.24 -32.94
N GLY A 435 21.47 -18.54 -32.63
CA GLY A 435 22.58 -19.29 -32.03
C GLY A 435 22.69 -19.17 -30.50
N ALA A 436 21.83 -18.37 -29.85
CA ALA A 436 21.70 -18.35 -28.41
C ALA A 436 20.78 -19.49 -27.92
N VAL A 437 20.99 -19.96 -26.69
CA VAL A 437 20.09 -20.91 -26.01
C VAL A 437 19.14 -20.22 -25.03
N ARG A 438 19.53 -19.04 -24.51
CA ARG A 438 18.70 -18.23 -23.63
C ARG A 438 19.05 -16.74 -23.72
N VAL A 439 18.14 -15.90 -23.24
CA VAL A 439 18.33 -14.48 -22.98
C VAL A 439 18.08 -14.22 -21.49
N ASP A 440 19.02 -13.53 -20.85
CA ASP A 440 18.99 -13.13 -19.44
C ASP A 440 18.66 -11.63 -19.34
N PHE A 441 17.72 -11.25 -18.47
CA PHE A 441 17.27 -9.87 -18.27
C PHE A 441 17.69 -9.36 -16.89
N HIS A 442 18.23 -8.14 -16.84
CA HIS A 442 18.76 -7.53 -15.62
C HIS A 442 18.23 -6.10 -15.41
N GLU A 443 18.13 -5.69 -14.15
CA GLU A 443 17.88 -4.30 -13.76
C GLU A 443 18.80 -3.94 -12.59
N ARG A 444 19.53 -2.82 -12.70
CA ARG A 444 20.51 -2.34 -11.70
C ARG A 444 21.51 -3.42 -11.23
N GLY A 445 21.89 -4.32 -12.15
CA GLY A 445 22.81 -5.44 -11.91
C GLY A 445 22.19 -6.70 -11.28
N GLY A 446 20.90 -6.70 -10.92
CA GLY A 446 20.17 -7.89 -10.46
C GLY A 446 19.51 -8.65 -11.62
N LEU A 447 19.54 -9.99 -11.60
CA LEU A 447 18.84 -10.83 -12.58
C LEU A 447 17.33 -10.78 -12.31
N LEU A 448 16.55 -10.35 -13.30
CA LEU A 448 15.08 -10.35 -13.29
C LEU A 448 14.54 -11.72 -13.68
N GLY A 449 15.15 -12.36 -14.68
CA GLY A 449 14.74 -13.66 -15.18
C GLY A 449 15.42 -14.01 -16.50
N SER A 450 15.08 -15.19 -17.03
CA SER A 450 15.63 -15.69 -18.29
C SER A 450 14.52 -16.32 -19.13
N CYS A 451 14.65 -16.27 -20.46
CA CYS A 451 13.82 -17.04 -21.38
C CYS A 451 14.67 -17.88 -22.35
N GLY A 452 14.15 -19.02 -22.78
CA GLY A 452 14.77 -19.82 -23.83
C GLY A 452 14.63 -19.17 -25.21
N VAL A 453 15.61 -19.39 -26.07
CA VAL A 453 15.56 -18.97 -27.48
C VAL A 453 15.12 -20.16 -28.33
N ALA A 454 14.14 -19.96 -29.21
CA ALA A 454 13.65 -20.99 -30.12
C ALA A 454 14.67 -21.30 -31.24
N ALA A 455 14.48 -22.43 -31.92
CA ALA A 455 15.40 -22.89 -32.97
C ALA A 455 15.49 -21.93 -34.17
N ASP A 456 14.48 -21.10 -34.38
CA ASP A 456 14.47 -20.04 -35.39
C ASP A 456 15.22 -18.77 -34.95
N GLY A 457 15.67 -18.69 -33.69
CA GLY A 457 16.32 -17.53 -33.08
C GLY A 457 15.37 -16.57 -32.39
N GLY A 458 14.05 -16.78 -32.46
CA GLY A 458 13.06 -15.96 -31.78
C GLY A 458 13.02 -16.21 -30.27
N TRP A 459 12.75 -15.17 -29.50
CA TRP A 459 12.51 -15.30 -28.07
C TRP A 459 11.43 -14.34 -27.59
N VAL A 460 10.69 -14.77 -26.58
CA VAL A 460 9.67 -13.97 -25.91
C VAL A 460 9.82 -14.21 -24.41
N TRP A 461 9.88 -13.13 -23.65
CA TRP A 461 9.84 -13.15 -22.20
C TRP A 461 8.64 -12.35 -21.73
N GLU A 462 7.79 -13.01 -20.95
CA GLU A 462 6.66 -12.36 -20.29
C GLU A 462 7.02 -12.13 -18.83
N SER A 463 6.95 -10.87 -18.42
CA SER A 463 7.20 -10.52 -17.01
C SER A 463 6.18 -11.23 -16.12
N PRO A 464 6.59 -11.99 -15.09
CA PRO A 464 5.65 -12.66 -14.19
C PRO A 464 5.01 -11.69 -13.18
N TRP A 465 5.44 -10.43 -13.15
CA TRP A 465 4.88 -9.38 -12.30
C TRP A 465 4.43 -8.15 -13.09
N ALA A 466 3.59 -7.36 -12.44
CA ALA A 466 3.17 -6.06 -12.95
C ALA A 466 4.24 -4.99 -12.70
N TRP A 467 4.52 -4.19 -13.72
CA TRP A 467 5.50 -3.09 -13.61
C TRP A 467 4.81 -1.80 -13.12
N PRO A 468 5.38 -1.07 -12.13
CA PRO A 468 4.87 0.23 -11.71
C PRO A 468 4.77 1.22 -12.88
N GLN A 469 3.89 2.21 -12.81
CA GLN A 469 3.87 3.30 -13.80
C GLN A 469 5.16 4.12 -13.71
N GLY A 470 5.68 4.56 -14.85
CA GLY A 470 6.90 5.36 -14.93
C GLY A 470 7.95 4.78 -15.86
N GLU A 471 9.13 5.39 -15.85
CA GLU A 471 10.28 4.97 -16.65
C GLU A 471 10.99 3.77 -16.03
N HIS A 472 11.37 2.82 -16.88
CA HIS A 472 12.09 1.61 -16.53
C HIS A 472 13.28 1.40 -17.45
N TYR A 473 14.27 0.69 -16.95
CA TYR A 473 15.52 0.43 -17.64
C TYR A 473 15.93 -1.03 -17.43
N VAL A 474 15.86 -1.83 -18.50
CA VAL A 474 16.22 -3.25 -18.49
C VAL A 474 17.41 -3.48 -19.40
N GLU A 475 18.34 -4.32 -18.96
CA GLU A 475 19.52 -4.75 -19.74
C GLU A 475 19.37 -6.22 -20.09
N ALA A 476 19.51 -6.57 -21.36
CA ALA A 476 19.38 -7.95 -21.84
C ALA A 476 20.70 -8.46 -22.43
N VAL A 477 20.99 -9.75 -22.23
CA VAL A 477 22.16 -10.44 -22.79
C VAL A 477 21.78 -11.84 -23.26
N ALA A 478 22.22 -12.24 -24.45
CA ALA A 478 22.00 -13.59 -24.97
C ALA A 478 23.20 -14.48 -24.68
N VAL A 479 22.97 -15.76 -24.37
CA VAL A 479 24.01 -16.74 -24.06
C VAL A 479 23.88 -17.95 -24.99
N GLY A 480 24.96 -18.29 -25.70
CA GLY A 480 25.06 -19.46 -26.57
C GLY A 480 25.32 -20.77 -25.82
N ALA A 481 25.15 -21.91 -26.50
CA ALA A 481 25.35 -23.24 -25.91
C ALA A 481 26.79 -23.48 -25.41
N ALA A 482 27.77 -22.80 -26.00
CA ALA A 482 29.17 -22.84 -25.60
C ALA A 482 29.54 -21.83 -24.49
N GLY A 483 28.55 -21.10 -23.94
CA GLY A 483 28.74 -20.08 -22.91
C GLY A 483 29.24 -18.73 -23.43
N ASN A 484 29.34 -18.53 -24.75
CA ASN A 484 29.62 -17.24 -25.36
C ASN A 484 28.41 -16.30 -25.22
N ALA A 485 28.64 -15.07 -24.74
CA ALA A 485 27.59 -14.06 -24.52
C ALA A 485 27.58 -12.97 -25.60
N SER A 486 26.42 -12.34 -25.81
CA SER A 486 26.30 -11.14 -26.63
C SER A 486 26.82 -9.88 -25.90
N ALA A 487 26.89 -8.76 -26.62
CA ALA A 487 26.92 -7.45 -25.95
C ALA A 487 25.60 -7.22 -25.19
N TRP A 488 25.66 -6.41 -24.13
CA TRP A 488 24.48 -5.97 -23.39
C TRP A 488 23.64 -5.02 -24.24
N SER A 489 22.33 -5.25 -24.27
CA SER A 489 21.36 -4.39 -24.93
C SER A 489 20.50 -3.67 -23.89
N ALA A 490 20.56 -2.34 -23.88
CA ALA A 490 19.76 -1.51 -23.00
C ALA A 490 18.38 -1.23 -23.61
N VAL A 491 17.33 -1.45 -22.82
CA VAL A 491 15.92 -1.31 -23.20
C VAL A 491 15.25 -0.33 -22.23
N PRO A 492 15.39 0.98 -22.43
CA PRO A 492 14.58 1.96 -21.71
C PRO A 492 13.14 1.91 -22.22
N PHE A 493 12.14 1.96 -21.34
CA PHE A 493 10.73 2.03 -21.73
C PHE A 493 9.89 2.71 -20.64
N THR A 494 8.67 3.15 -20.97
CA THR A 494 7.78 3.81 -20.02
C THR A 494 6.48 3.03 -19.89
N VAL A 495 6.12 2.62 -18.67
CA VAL A 495 4.81 2.00 -18.41
C VAL A 495 3.78 3.10 -18.21
N VAL A 496 2.81 3.15 -19.11
CA VAL A 496 1.71 4.10 -19.08
C VAL A 496 0.40 3.40 -18.70
N PRO A 497 -0.53 4.10 -18.04
CA PRO A 497 -1.88 3.59 -17.86
C PRO A 497 -2.52 3.25 -19.22
N VAL A 498 -3.32 2.20 -19.26
CA VAL A 498 -4.14 1.89 -20.44
C VAL A 498 -5.20 3.01 -20.58
N SER A 499 -4.93 4.04 -21.36
CA SER A 499 -5.83 5.19 -21.48
C SER A 499 -6.64 5.17 -22.78
N GLY A 500 -7.96 5.05 -22.63
CA GLY A 500 -8.96 5.50 -23.60
C GLY A 500 -9.77 6.67 -23.03
N MET A 501 -9.57 7.85 -23.64
CA MET A 501 -10.40 9.08 -23.73
C MET A 501 -10.83 9.91 -22.49
N ASN A 502 -10.50 11.21 -22.60
CA ASN A 502 -10.94 12.38 -21.82
C ASN A 502 -12.41 12.77 -22.06
N THR A 503 -13.21 12.86 -20.98
CA THR A 503 -14.12 13.97 -20.62
C THR A 503 -14.31 13.92 -19.10
N TYR A 504 -14.36 15.06 -18.40
CA TYR A 504 -14.56 15.07 -16.95
C TYR A 504 -16.01 14.63 -16.63
N THR A 505 -16.14 13.33 -16.37
CA THR A 505 -17.30 12.62 -15.82
C THR A 505 -16.73 11.81 -14.66
N VAL A 506 -17.41 11.73 -13.51
CA VAL A 506 -17.09 10.66 -12.54
C VAL A 506 -17.20 9.34 -13.31
N PRO A 507 -16.19 8.46 -13.35
CA PRO A 507 -16.15 7.40 -14.37
C PRO A 507 -17.31 6.43 -14.16
N ALA A 508 -18.23 6.45 -15.12
CA ALA A 508 -19.15 5.36 -15.41
C ALA A 508 -18.94 4.99 -16.89
N HIS A 509 -18.94 3.69 -17.16
CA HIS A 509 -18.72 3.06 -18.46
C HIS A 509 -19.24 3.85 -19.67
N GLY A 510 -18.37 4.16 -20.64
CA GLY A 510 -18.74 4.70 -21.94
C GLY A 510 -18.47 3.70 -23.07
N GLY A 511 -19.53 3.10 -23.63
CA GLY A 511 -19.51 2.31 -24.85
C GLY A 511 -19.96 3.13 -26.08
N HIS A 512 -19.33 2.87 -27.23
CA HIS A 512 -19.69 3.19 -28.63
C HIS A 512 -20.62 4.37 -28.96
N ARG A 513 -20.09 5.35 -29.72
CA ARG A 513 -20.40 5.64 -31.16
C ARG A 513 -19.70 6.93 -31.61
N GLY A 514 -19.08 6.90 -32.79
CA GLY A 514 -18.56 8.09 -33.48
C GLY A 514 -19.54 8.62 -34.54
N ALA A 515 -19.49 9.94 -34.80
CA ALA A 515 -19.82 10.56 -36.08
C ALA A 515 -19.12 11.94 -36.18
N GLY A 516 -18.77 12.31 -37.43
CA GLY A 516 -17.99 13.46 -37.96
C GLY A 516 -17.99 14.79 -37.17
N TYR A 517 -16.96 15.62 -37.30
CA TYR A 517 -16.27 16.06 -38.51
C TYR A 517 -14.80 16.37 -38.27
#